data_AF-A0A1F9FIR3-F1
#
_entry.id   AF-A0A1F9FIR3-F1
#
_cell.length_a   1.000
_cell.length_b   1.000
_cell.length_c   1.000
_cell.angle_alpha   90.00
_cell.angle_beta   90.00
_cell.angle_gamma   90.00
#
_symmetry.space_group_name_H-M   'P 1'
#
loop_
_entity.id
_entity.type
_entity.pdbx_description
1 polymer ?
#
loop_
_entity_poly.entity_id
_entity_poly.type
_entity_poly.pdbx_seq_one_letter_code
_entity_poly.pdbx_strand_id
1 'polypeptide(L)'
;MTALADDGDAPAMDERRIGDLLVEAGVVSRDQLERVLAKKPELGHTRVLSELYALGLANERQLALALAQRAGAPVAVLSESTLDLNALVLVPEHQVRAHLALPVAVDARTITVATPNPDAPGLIEPIAYVTGRRVVPVLGIHDVLVQVIERAYAALEQGAEVLRGDKSSHWTPRLEMAAYLPQPKLDEAGELARALLGELSQATPTRGVPLGALRLKRIMIEHQAPTPDEEPPALPLAELATEPPSGPPLAVVVDDDPDIRKLLTTALRHDGLVVEEAAAGDEAIALLRRVRPSVLLLDANLPGVHGFEVCAALKQSDVHRHLPIVMISAVYRGWMKAREIQEVHGADFFVEKPFELQYVRRLVADILKREPPASPTPAAVAERLEVIRQSYESNAADGLLLAAAADVDLWLQLDPFDGRGWLERGNLAMQAQDWAVAMTAYEAAVIYDPSLVVAFVGLAMALEQLGFVRRARHV
;
A
#
# COMPACT_ATOMS: atom_id res chain seq x y z
N MET A 1 -4.27 5.16 56.25
CA MET A 1 -5.55 4.41 56.31
C MET A 1 -6.39 4.90 55.14
N THR A 2 -6.70 4.15 54.09
CA THR A 2 -6.60 2.70 53.85
C THR A 2 -6.73 2.49 52.33
N ALA A 3 -5.83 1.66 51.79
CA ALA A 3 -5.95 0.73 50.68
C ALA A 3 -6.97 0.98 49.54
N LEU A 4 -6.44 1.06 48.31
CA LEU A 4 -7.05 0.43 47.15
C LEU A 4 -6.27 -0.88 46.88
N ALA A 5 -6.98 -1.99 46.97
CA ALA A 5 -6.48 -3.33 46.68
C ALA A 5 -6.66 -3.64 45.19
N ASP A 6 -5.54 -4.10 44.62
CA ASP A 6 -5.35 -5.26 43.74
C ASP A 6 -6.57 -6.06 43.24
N ASP A 7 -6.56 -6.32 41.93
CA ASP A 7 -6.92 -7.55 41.19
C ASP A 7 -7.25 -7.14 39.73
N GLY A 8 -6.69 -7.69 38.67
CA GLY A 8 -5.80 -8.84 38.57
C GLY A 8 -5.13 -8.93 37.20
N ASP A 9 -3.91 -9.43 37.27
CA ASP A 9 -3.12 -10.19 36.30
C ASP A 9 -3.79 -10.58 34.97
N ALA A 10 -3.25 -10.03 33.88
CA ALA A 10 -3.19 -10.69 32.57
C ALA A 10 -1.70 -10.91 32.26
N PRO A 11 -1.24 -12.13 31.94
CA PRO A 11 0.18 -12.43 31.86
C PRO A 11 0.83 -11.69 30.67
N ALA A 12 1.84 -10.89 30.99
CA ALA A 12 2.73 -10.24 30.02
C ALA A 12 3.48 -11.29 29.18
N MET A 13 3.10 -11.42 27.90
CA MET A 13 3.80 -12.28 26.94
C MET A 13 5.13 -11.65 26.47
N ASP A 14 6.22 -12.05 27.13
CA ASP A 14 7.64 -12.16 26.71
C ASP A 14 8.23 -11.07 25.77
N GLU A 15 8.43 -9.85 26.30
CA GLU A 15 9.30 -8.82 25.69
C GLU A 15 10.79 -9.10 25.95
N ARG A 16 11.40 -9.99 25.14
CA ARG A 16 12.85 -10.24 25.25
C ARG A 16 13.66 -8.99 24.90
N ARG A 17 14.54 -8.57 25.82
CA ARG A 17 15.51 -7.49 25.53
C ARG A 17 16.46 -7.96 24.44
N ILE A 18 16.77 -7.08 23.48
CA ILE A 18 17.64 -7.42 22.33
C ILE A 18 19.00 -7.98 22.74
N GLY A 19 19.50 -7.58 23.92
CA GLY A 19 20.75 -8.11 24.49
C GLY A 19 20.66 -9.59 24.85
N ASP A 20 19.52 -10.05 25.38
CA ASP A 20 19.33 -11.46 25.73
C ASP A 20 19.29 -12.33 24.46
N LEU A 21 18.65 -11.85 23.38
CA LEU A 21 18.67 -12.53 22.07
C LEU A 21 20.10 -12.68 21.52
N LEU A 22 20.94 -11.67 21.70
CA LEU A 22 22.35 -11.70 21.25
C LEU A 22 23.21 -12.66 22.07
N VAL A 23 22.92 -12.81 23.37
CA VAL A 23 23.59 -13.77 24.24
C VAL A 23 23.13 -15.20 23.94
N GLU A 24 21.82 -15.42 23.78
CA GLU A 24 21.23 -16.73 23.40
C GLU A 24 21.76 -17.23 22.06
N ALA A 25 21.89 -16.34 21.08
CA ALA A 25 22.45 -16.65 19.76
C ALA A 25 23.98 -16.85 19.77
N GLY A 26 24.64 -16.69 20.93
CA GLY A 26 26.09 -16.82 21.07
C GLY A 26 26.88 -15.72 20.34
N VAL A 27 26.24 -14.61 20.00
CA VAL A 27 26.86 -13.48 19.28
C VAL A 27 27.76 -12.69 20.22
N VAL A 28 27.35 -12.51 21.48
CA VAL A 28 28.12 -11.84 22.54
C VAL A 28 28.01 -12.60 23.85
N SER A 29 29.04 -12.52 24.70
CA SER A 29 28.94 -13.04 26.08
C SER A 29 28.16 -12.08 26.99
N ARG A 30 27.57 -12.61 28.06
CA ARG A 30 26.86 -11.81 29.07
C ARG A 30 27.77 -10.73 29.67
N ASP A 31 29.03 -11.08 29.96
CA ASP A 31 30.05 -10.13 30.44
C ASP A 31 30.41 -9.03 29.42
N GLN A 32 30.37 -9.32 28.12
CA GLN A 32 30.60 -8.33 27.07
C GLN A 32 29.42 -7.35 26.99
N LEU A 33 28.19 -7.87 27.03
CA LEU A 33 26.98 -7.07 27.02
C LEU A 33 26.89 -6.16 28.26
N GLU A 34 27.17 -6.69 29.45
CA GLU A 34 27.16 -5.91 30.70
C GLU A 34 28.19 -4.77 30.68
N ARG A 35 29.38 -4.99 30.11
CA ARG A 35 30.39 -3.94 29.93
C ARG A 35 29.94 -2.80 29.00
N VAL A 36 29.15 -3.11 27.98
CA VAL A 36 28.59 -2.11 27.06
C VAL A 36 27.47 -1.32 27.74
N LEU A 37 26.58 -2.01 28.46
CA LEU A 37 25.50 -1.38 29.22
C LEU A 37 26.02 -0.52 30.39
N ALA A 38 27.10 -0.94 31.06
CA ALA A 38 27.71 -0.23 32.17
C ALA A 38 28.36 1.10 31.76
N LYS A 39 28.79 1.25 30.51
CA LYS A 39 29.40 2.51 30.02
C LYS A 39 28.39 3.66 29.87
N LYS A 40 27.10 3.35 29.67
CA LYS A 40 26.02 4.36 29.56
C LYS A 40 24.67 3.71 29.95
N PRO A 41 24.19 3.88 31.19
CA PRO A 41 23.00 3.18 31.71
C PRO A 41 21.67 3.60 31.04
N GLU A 42 21.67 4.61 30.16
CA GLU A 42 20.47 5.17 29.50
C GLU A 42 20.38 4.84 27.99
N LEU A 43 21.14 3.87 27.49
CA LEU A 43 21.09 3.51 26.06
C LEU A 43 19.81 2.74 25.72
N GLY A 44 18.94 3.34 24.91
CA GLY A 44 17.86 2.61 24.23
C GLY A 44 18.40 1.50 23.31
N HIS A 45 17.54 0.54 22.95
CA HIS A 45 17.91 -0.69 22.24
C HIS A 45 18.71 -0.48 20.94
N THR A 46 18.37 0.55 20.15
CA THR A 46 19.07 0.89 18.89
C THR A 46 20.54 1.29 19.13
N ARG A 47 20.84 1.87 20.28
CA ARG A 47 22.20 2.29 20.64
C ARG A 47 23.06 1.13 21.16
N VAL A 48 22.46 0.11 21.77
CA VAL A 48 23.18 -1.11 22.18
C VAL A 48 23.74 -1.85 20.97
N LEU A 49 22.94 -2.04 19.92
CA LEU A 49 23.40 -2.65 18.66
C LEU A 49 24.54 -1.84 18.01
N SER A 50 24.40 -0.51 18.03
CA SER A 50 25.37 0.42 17.48
C SER A 50 26.72 0.33 18.18
N GLU A 51 26.73 0.32 19.52
CA GLU A 51 27.96 0.15 20.31
C GLU A 51 28.60 -1.24 20.13
N LEU A 52 27.79 -2.31 20.05
CA LEU A 52 28.30 -3.66 19.78
C LEU A 52 28.96 -3.76 18.40
N TYR A 53 28.39 -3.10 17.39
CA TYR A 53 28.96 -3.00 16.05
C TYR A 53 30.27 -2.19 16.07
N ALA A 54 30.26 -1.00 16.68
CA ALA A 54 31.42 -0.11 16.75
C ALA A 54 32.62 -0.73 17.48
N LEU A 55 32.37 -1.54 18.52
CA LEU A 55 33.42 -2.27 19.24
C LEU A 55 33.89 -3.54 18.51
N GLY A 56 33.30 -3.89 17.36
CA GLY A 56 33.62 -5.10 16.60
C GLY A 56 33.25 -6.40 17.33
N LEU A 57 32.36 -6.32 18.32
CA LEU A 57 31.94 -7.48 19.13
C LEU A 57 30.93 -8.35 18.39
N ALA A 58 30.21 -7.79 17.41
CA ALA A 58 29.24 -8.49 16.58
C ALA A 58 29.25 -7.90 15.16
N ASN A 59 29.04 -8.75 14.14
CA ASN A 59 28.93 -8.28 12.77
C ASN A 59 27.50 -7.82 12.43
N GLU A 60 27.35 -7.04 11.35
CA GLU A 60 26.05 -6.50 10.93
C GLU A 60 24.98 -7.58 10.77
N ARG A 61 25.27 -8.70 10.08
CA ARG A 61 24.27 -9.77 9.85
C ARG A 61 23.81 -10.42 11.15
N GLN A 62 24.71 -10.65 12.11
CA GLN A 62 24.34 -11.19 13.42
C GLN A 62 23.43 -10.24 14.20
N LEU A 63 23.75 -8.94 14.19
CA LEU A 63 22.93 -7.92 14.81
C LEU A 63 21.58 -7.75 14.10
N ALA A 64 21.58 -7.81 12.77
CA ALA A 64 20.39 -7.70 11.93
C ALA A 64 19.43 -8.87 12.15
N LEU A 65 19.92 -10.11 12.31
CA LEU A 65 19.10 -11.27 12.65
C LEU A 65 18.44 -11.13 14.03
N ALA A 66 19.20 -10.70 15.05
CA ALA A 66 18.65 -10.48 16.39
C ALA A 66 17.62 -9.34 16.40
N LEU A 67 17.87 -8.27 15.62
CA LEU A 67 16.93 -7.18 15.46
C LEU A 67 15.68 -7.62 14.68
N ALA A 68 15.82 -8.43 13.62
CA ALA A 68 14.72 -8.95 12.83
C ALA A 68 13.82 -9.86 13.68
N GLN A 69 14.43 -10.71 14.51
CA GLN A 69 13.70 -11.57 15.46
C GLN A 69 12.89 -10.75 16.46
N ARG A 70 13.48 -9.70 17.03
CA ARG A 70 12.79 -8.82 17.98
C ARG A 70 11.70 -7.99 17.31
N ALA A 71 12.02 -7.39 16.16
CA ALA A 71 11.16 -6.46 15.46
C ALA A 71 10.06 -7.16 14.67
N GLY A 72 10.18 -8.47 14.40
CA GLY A 72 9.26 -9.19 13.53
C GLY A 72 9.12 -8.50 12.16
N ALA A 73 10.24 -8.01 11.63
CA ALA A 73 10.35 -7.32 10.35
C ALA A 73 11.76 -7.52 9.78
N PRO A 74 11.94 -7.60 8.44
CA PRO A 74 13.26 -7.74 7.83
C PRO A 74 14.16 -6.54 8.12
N VAL A 75 15.45 -6.81 8.27
CA VAL A 75 16.48 -5.80 8.51
C VAL A 75 17.48 -5.82 7.35
N ALA A 76 17.75 -4.67 6.74
CA ALA A 76 18.74 -4.53 5.69
C ALA A 76 20.15 -4.89 6.19
N VAL A 77 20.92 -5.60 5.34
CA VAL A 77 22.33 -5.96 5.59
C VAL A 77 23.18 -5.27 4.53
N LEU A 78 23.59 -4.03 4.81
CA LEU A 78 24.24 -3.13 3.87
C LEU A 78 25.65 -3.57 3.51
N SER A 79 26.37 -4.23 4.41
CA SER A 79 27.70 -4.80 4.12
C SER A 79 27.66 -5.93 3.10
N GLU A 80 26.51 -6.58 2.90
CA GLU A 80 26.32 -7.65 1.90
C GLU A 80 25.55 -7.16 0.67
N SER A 81 24.99 -5.95 0.73
CA SER A 81 24.22 -5.32 -0.35
C SER A 81 25.13 -4.58 -1.34
N THR A 82 24.61 -4.38 -2.55
CA THR A 82 25.16 -3.43 -3.53
C THR A 82 24.07 -2.40 -3.82
N LEU A 83 24.37 -1.13 -3.59
CA LEU A 83 23.40 -0.04 -3.69
C LEU A 83 23.55 0.67 -5.03
N ASP A 84 22.42 1.03 -5.62
CA ASP A 84 22.37 1.98 -6.73
C ASP A 84 22.47 3.41 -6.18
N LEU A 85 23.54 4.12 -6.50
CA LEU A 85 23.76 5.48 -6.00
C LEU A 85 22.86 6.50 -6.71
N ASN A 86 22.28 6.18 -7.86
CA ASN A 86 21.30 7.05 -8.51
C ASN A 86 20.02 7.19 -7.66
N ALA A 87 19.72 6.21 -6.81
CA ALA A 87 18.62 6.29 -5.87
C ALA A 87 18.76 7.44 -4.86
N LEU A 88 20.00 7.82 -4.49
CA LEU A 88 20.26 8.94 -3.59
C LEU A 88 19.96 10.30 -4.22
N VAL A 89 19.97 10.40 -5.55
CA VAL A 89 19.62 11.63 -6.26
C VAL A 89 18.12 11.91 -6.17
N LEU A 90 17.31 10.86 -6.04
CA LEU A 90 15.85 10.96 -5.95
C LEU A 90 15.38 11.48 -4.58
N VAL A 91 16.14 11.24 -3.51
CA VAL A 91 15.79 11.64 -2.15
C VAL A 91 16.70 12.78 -1.70
N PRO A 92 16.16 13.96 -1.32
CA PRO A 92 16.99 15.06 -0.87
C PRO A 92 17.87 14.67 0.32
N GLU A 93 19.14 15.04 0.30
CA GLU A 93 20.11 14.66 1.33
C GLU A 93 19.66 15.05 2.75
N HIS A 94 19.01 16.19 2.92
CA HIS A 94 18.48 16.58 4.22
C HIS A 94 17.41 15.62 4.75
N GLN A 95 16.61 14.99 3.88
CA GLN A 95 15.62 13.97 4.25
C GLN A 95 16.32 12.65 4.63
N VAL A 96 17.32 12.24 3.83
CA VAL A 96 18.16 11.07 4.13
C VAL A 96 18.82 11.22 5.49
N ARG A 97 19.39 12.39 5.79
CA ARG A 97 20.09 12.65 7.06
C ARG A 97 19.15 12.84 8.24
N ALA A 98 18.00 13.48 8.06
CA ALA A 98 17.05 13.72 9.15
C ALA A 98 16.50 12.42 9.74
N HIS A 99 16.21 11.42 8.89
CA HIS A 99 15.60 10.16 9.31
C HIS A 99 16.54 8.95 9.18
N LEU A 100 17.81 9.17 8.84
CA LEU A 100 18.76 8.12 8.43
C LEU A 100 18.12 7.16 7.41
N ALA A 101 17.37 7.74 6.46
CA ALA A 101 16.54 7.04 5.49
C ALA A 101 17.31 6.83 4.19
N LEU A 102 18.20 5.83 4.18
CA LEU A 102 19.04 5.51 3.05
C LEU A 102 18.20 4.81 1.95
N PRO A 103 18.08 5.36 0.73
CA PRO A 103 17.50 4.65 -0.40
C PRO A 103 18.33 3.40 -0.71
N VAL A 104 17.71 2.22 -0.67
CA VAL A 104 18.40 0.94 -0.86
C VAL A 104 17.90 0.14 -2.07
N ALA A 105 16.70 0.43 -2.54
CA ALA A 105 16.17 -0.08 -3.81
C ALA A 105 15.15 0.91 -4.38
N VAL A 106 15.09 0.98 -5.71
CA VAL A 106 14.14 1.83 -6.43
C VAL A 106 13.55 1.01 -7.57
N ASP A 107 12.24 1.08 -7.72
CA ASP A 107 11.55 0.61 -8.91
C ASP A 107 10.66 1.73 -9.50
N ALA A 108 9.81 1.39 -10.47
CA ALA A 108 8.94 2.35 -11.15
C ALA A 108 7.88 2.97 -10.22
N ARG A 109 7.45 2.29 -9.16
CA ARG A 109 6.34 2.67 -8.27
C ARG A 109 6.74 2.79 -6.80
N THR A 110 7.86 2.22 -6.39
CA THR A 110 8.29 2.14 -5.00
C THR A 110 9.75 2.57 -4.81
N ILE A 111 10.03 3.10 -3.62
CA ILE A 111 11.37 3.36 -3.13
C ILE A 111 11.52 2.71 -1.76
N THR A 112 12.44 1.76 -1.65
CA THR A 112 12.76 1.10 -0.39
C THR A 112 13.80 1.93 0.34
N VAL A 113 13.51 2.33 1.58
CA VAL A 113 14.42 3.13 2.42
C VAL A 113 14.79 2.36 3.68
N ALA A 114 16.09 2.16 3.92
CA ALA A 114 16.59 1.59 5.15
C ALA A 114 16.71 2.69 6.22
N THR A 115 16.12 2.48 7.39
CA THR A 115 16.08 3.44 8.50
C THR A 115 16.11 2.73 9.86
N PRO A 116 16.68 3.32 10.93
CA PRO A 116 16.60 2.74 12.27
C PRO A 116 15.18 2.78 12.86
N ASN A 117 14.28 3.61 12.31
CA ASN A 117 12.92 3.76 12.80
C ASN A 117 11.91 3.86 11.64
N PRO A 118 11.39 2.72 11.14
CA PRO A 118 10.43 2.68 10.03
C PRO A 118 9.14 3.45 10.27
N ASP A 119 8.71 3.52 11.54
CA ASP A 119 7.46 4.16 11.94
C ASP A 119 7.65 5.63 12.35
N ALA A 120 8.80 6.23 12.01
CA ALA A 120 9.10 7.61 12.36
C ALA A 120 8.10 8.57 11.69
N PRO A 121 7.41 9.43 12.46
CA PRO A 121 6.53 10.45 11.89
C PRO A 121 7.30 11.34 10.91
N GLY A 122 6.73 11.58 9.73
CA GLY A 122 7.35 12.40 8.69
C GLY A 122 8.48 11.73 7.90
N LEU A 123 8.68 10.41 8.03
CA LEU A 123 9.59 9.67 7.15
C LEU A 123 8.96 9.46 5.76
N ILE A 124 7.71 8.98 5.74
CA ILE A 124 7.08 8.45 4.54
C ILE A 124 6.60 9.61 3.65
N GLU A 125 5.79 10.51 4.18
CA GLU A 125 5.09 11.52 3.40
C GLU A 125 6.06 12.44 2.62
N PRO A 126 7.15 12.98 3.22
CA PRO A 126 8.07 13.86 2.50
C PRO A 126 8.86 13.15 1.40
N ILE A 127 9.30 11.91 1.64
CA ILE A 127 10.06 11.13 0.65
C ILE A 127 9.13 10.69 -0.47
N ALA A 128 7.93 10.17 -0.15
CA ALA A 128 6.93 9.78 -1.15
C ALA A 128 6.54 10.98 -2.02
N TYR A 129 6.35 12.13 -1.38
CA TYR A 129 6.05 13.39 -2.05
C TYR A 129 7.15 13.83 -3.03
N VAL A 130 8.42 13.79 -2.61
CA VAL A 130 9.52 14.24 -3.48
C VAL A 130 9.80 13.26 -4.61
N THR A 131 9.66 11.96 -4.35
CA THR A 131 10.02 10.89 -5.28
C THR A 131 8.87 10.44 -6.19
N GLY A 132 7.62 10.80 -5.87
CA GLY A 132 6.43 10.29 -6.57
C GLY A 132 6.25 8.77 -6.44
N ARG A 133 6.88 8.15 -5.44
CA ARG A 133 6.91 6.69 -5.26
C ARG A 133 6.39 6.32 -3.88
N ARG A 134 5.78 5.14 -3.77
CA ARG A 134 5.42 4.55 -2.47
C ARG A 134 6.71 4.27 -1.70
N VAL A 135 6.85 4.82 -0.50
CA VAL A 135 8.00 4.58 0.36
C VAL A 135 7.78 3.28 1.14
N VAL A 136 8.70 2.34 0.99
CA VAL A 136 8.72 1.08 1.73
C VAL A 136 9.87 1.13 2.75
N PRO A 137 9.60 1.48 4.01
CA PRO A 137 10.65 1.54 5.01
C PRO A 137 11.05 0.13 5.46
N VAL A 138 12.35 -0.13 5.52
CA VAL A 138 12.93 -1.35 6.10
C VAL A 138 13.85 -1.00 7.25
N LEU A 139 13.95 -1.88 8.25
CA LEU A 139 14.83 -1.64 9.39
C LEU A 139 16.30 -1.66 8.96
N GLY A 140 17.08 -0.76 9.51
CA GLY A 140 18.54 -0.78 9.42
C GLY A 140 19.20 -0.49 10.76
N ILE A 141 20.47 -0.84 10.88
CA ILE A 141 21.25 -0.57 12.09
C ILE A 141 21.79 0.86 12.01
N HIS A 142 21.49 1.68 13.02
CA HIS A 142 21.81 3.10 13.05
C HIS A 142 23.27 3.43 12.67
N ASP A 143 24.27 2.89 13.36
CA ASP A 143 25.67 3.24 13.08
C ASP A 143 26.15 2.72 11.72
N VAL A 144 25.59 1.61 11.25
CA VAL A 144 25.89 1.12 9.90
C VAL A 144 25.32 2.09 8.86
N LEU A 145 24.07 2.54 9.05
CA LEU A 145 23.44 3.52 8.17
C LEU A 145 24.24 4.83 8.14
N VAL A 146 24.67 5.35 9.29
CA VAL A 146 25.53 6.55 9.34
C VAL A 146 26.80 6.36 8.50
N GLN A 147 27.52 5.25 8.69
CA GLN A 147 28.75 4.98 7.94
C GLN A 147 28.50 4.80 6.45
N VAL A 148 27.43 4.09 6.08
CA VAL A 148 27.09 3.82 4.67
C VAL A 148 26.59 5.08 3.97
N ILE A 149 25.79 5.92 4.62
CA ILE A 149 25.33 7.20 4.07
C ILE A 149 26.53 8.09 3.73
N GLU A 150 27.49 8.24 4.65
CA GLU A 150 28.72 9.00 4.40
C GLU A 150 29.52 8.44 3.21
N ARG A 151 29.73 7.12 3.19
CA ARG A 151 30.42 6.44 2.07
C ARG A 151 29.69 6.61 0.75
N ALA A 152 28.36 6.58 0.76
CA ALA A 152 27.54 6.64 -0.43
C ALA A 152 27.57 8.02 -1.06
N TYR A 153 27.45 9.09 -0.27
CA TYR A 153 27.59 10.46 -0.79
C TYR A 153 29.02 10.74 -1.27
N ALA A 154 30.05 10.29 -0.54
CA ALA A 154 31.43 10.43 -0.99
C ALA A 154 31.71 9.68 -2.32
N ALA A 155 31.13 8.49 -2.49
CA ALA A 155 31.25 7.73 -3.74
C ALA A 155 30.47 8.40 -4.89
N LEU A 156 29.28 8.93 -4.62
CA LEU A 156 28.47 9.67 -5.60
C LEU A 156 29.21 10.93 -6.08
N GLU A 157 29.87 11.67 -5.19
CA GLU A 157 30.71 12.83 -5.55
C GLU A 157 31.90 12.45 -6.45
N GLN A 158 32.40 11.22 -6.33
CA GLN A 158 33.46 10.67 -7.17
C GLN A 158 32.93 10.12 -8.51
N GLY A 159 31.62 10.23 -8.77
CA GLY A 159 30.97 9.75 -9.99
C GLY A 159 30.72 8.24 -10.02
N ALA A 160 30.73 7.57 -8.86
CA ALA A 160 30.35 6.16 -8.80
C ALA A 160 28.83 6.02 -8.99
N GLU A 161 28.42 5.04 -9.80
CA GLU A 161 27.00 4.70 -10.00
C GLU A 161 26.52 3.66 -8.98
N VAL A 162 27.44 2.91 -8.38
CA VAL A 162 27.12 1.85 -7.41
C VAL A 162 28.03 1.92 -6.19
N LEU A 163 27.48 1.62 -5.02
CA LEU A 163 28.25 1.40 -3.81
C LEU A 163 28.12 -0.07 -3.39
N ARG A 164 29.24 -0.78 -3.40
CA ARG A 164 29.30 -2.18 -2.99
C ARG A 164 29.63 -2.29 -1.50
N GLY A 165 28.84 -3.06 -0.77
CA GLY A 165 29.15 -3.48 0.59
C GLY A 165 30.38 -4.37 0.64
N ASP A 166 31.16 -4.28 1.73
CA ASP A 166 32.48 -4.92 1.83
C ASP A 166 32.47 -6.45 1.73
N LYS A 167 31.30 -7.07 1.95
CA LYS A 167 31.05 -8.51 1.85
C LYS A 167 30.09 -8.89 0.73
N SER A 168 29.62 -7.94 -0.08
CA SER A 168 28.72 -8.25 -1.18
C SER A 168 29.41 -9.11 -2.23
N SER A 169 28.76 -10.17 -2.68
CA SER A 169 29.21 -11.01 -3.81
C SER A 169 28.71 -10.51 -5.17
N HIS A 170 27.88 -9.46 -5.18
CA HIS A 170 27.18 -8.98 -6.37
C HIS A 170 27.73 -7.64 -6.86
N TRP A 171 27.90 -7.51 -8.17
CA TRP A 171 28.39 -6.27 -8.81
C TRP A 171 27.26 -5.37 -9.30
N THR A 172 26.03 -5.89 -9.36
CA THR A 172 24.81 -5.15 -9.72
C THR A 172 24.03 -4.77 -8.46
N PRO A 173 23.22 -3.70 -8.49
CA PRO A 173 22.36 -3.32 -7.37
C PRO A 173 21.51 -4.50 -6.88
N ARG A 174 21.61 -4.77 -5.59
CA ARG A 174 20.91 -5.86 -4.90
C ARG A 174 20.90 -5.59 -3.40
N LEU A 175 19.70 -5.56 -2.83
CA LEU A 175 19.50 -5.45 -1.40
C LEU A 175 19.51 -6.84 -0.76
N GLU A 176 20.39 -7.04 0.21
CA GLU A 176 20.40 -8.20 1.07
C GLU A 176 19.69 -7.87 2.39
N MET A 177 18.85 -8.79 2.87
CA MET A 177 18.10 -8.63 4.11
C MET A 177 18.34 -9.82 5.04
N ALA A 178 18.33 -9.55 6.35
CA ALA A 178 18.18 -10.54 7.40
C ALA A 178 16.70 -10.59 7.78
N ALA A 179 16.05 -11.72 7.50
CA ALA A 179 14.71 -12.01 7.99
C ALA A 179 14.81 -13.10 9.05
N TYR A 180 14.06 -12.94 10.14
CA TYR A 180 13.85 -14.01 11.09
C TYR A 180 12.50 -14.66 10.77
N LEU A 181 12.56 -15.86 10.19
CA LEU A 181 11.40 -16.72 10.04
C LEU A 181 11.36 -17.61 11.29
N PRO A 182 10.46 -17.37 12.26
CA PRO A 182 10.27 -18.34 13.33
C PRO A 182 9.91 -19.69 12.69
N GLN A 183 10.47 -20.79 13.21
CA GLN A 183 9.83 -22.07 12.95
C GLN A 183 8.39 -21.96 13.47
N PRO A 184 7.38 -22.28 12.66
CA PRO A 184 6.00 -22.06 13.04
C PRO A 184 5.69 -22.82 14.33
N LYS A 185 5.44 -22.09 15.42
CA LYS A 185 4.60 -22.55 16.51
C LYS A 185 3.18 -22.10 16.17
N LEU A 186 2.55 -22.90 15.32
CA LEU A 186 1.20 -22.69 14.82
C LEU A 186 0.24 -23.49 15.69
N ASP A 187 -0.02 -22.96 16.87
CA ASP A 187 -0.93 -23.56 17.85
C ASP A 187 -2.33 -22.98 17.65
N GLU A 188 -2.48 -21.66 17.45
CA GLU A 188 -3.81 -21.01 17.41
C GLU A 188 -4.15 -20.39 16.05
N ALA A 189 -3.27 -19.56 15.47
CA ALA A 189 -3.51 -18.98 14.13
C ALA A 189 -3.42 -20.02 13.01
N GLY A 190 -2.59 -21.06 13.19
CA GLY A 190 -2.47 -22.16 12.24
C GLY A 190 -3.49 -23.26 12.44
N GLU A 191 -4.09 -23.38 13.62
CA GLU A 191 -5.30 -24.17 13.79
C GLU A 191 -6.51 -23.45 13.20
N LEU A 192 -6.62 -22.11 13.33
CA LEU A 192 -7.66 -21.33 12.67
C LEU A 192 -7.50 -21.36 11.14
N ALA A 193 -6.27 -21.16 10.64
CA ALA A 193 -5.97 -21.27 9.23
C ALA A 193 -6.08 -22.71 8.72
N ARG A 194 -5.72 -23.76 9.46
CA ARG A 194 -5.96 -25.17 9.08
C ARG A 194 -7.40 -25.62 9.30
N ALA A 195 -8.18 -24.99 10.17
CA ALA A 195 -9.61 -25.23 10.28
C ALA A 195 -10.33 -24.60 9.08
N LEU A 196 -10.00 -23.35 8.74
CA LEU A 196 -10.49 -22.65 7.56
C LEU A 196 -10.01 -23.32 6.26
N LEU A 197 -8.71 -23.58 6.11
CA LEU A 197 -8.12 -24.23 4.93
C LEU A 197 -8.35 -25.74 4.89
N GLY A 198 -8.53 -26.42 6.03
CA GLY A 198 -8.79 -27.86 6.10
C GLY A 198 -10.24 -28.21 5.76
N GLU A 199 -11.19 -27.33 6.08
CA GLU A 199 -12.54 -27.41 5.53
C GLU A 199 -12.59 -26.99 4.05
N LEU A 200 -11.73 -26.06 3.61
CA LEU A 200 -11.61 -25.68 2.18
C LEU A 200 -10.82 -26.70 1.34
N SER A 201 -9.89 -27.47 1.92
CA SER A 201 -9.02 -28.41 1.21
C SER A 201 -9.61 -29.83 1.11
N GLN A 202 -10.68 -30.14 1.86
CA GLN A 202 -11.52 -31.32 1.58
C GLN A 202 -12.58 -31.06 0.52
N ALA A 203 -12.71 -29.82 0.05
CA ALA A 203 -13.41 -29.53 -1.19
C ALA A 203 -12.48 -29.85 -2.37
N THR A 204 -12.63 -31.05 -2.91
CA THR A 204 -12.29 -31.33 -4.32
C THR A 204 -12.87 -30.20 -5.19
N PRO A 205 -12.16 -29.78 -6.26
CA PRO A 205 -12.58 -28.64 -7.09
C PRO A 205 -13.91 -29.00 -7.75
N THR A 206 -15.00 -28.48 -7.20
CA THR A 206 -16.32 -28.64 -7.79
C THR A 206 -17.11 -27.38 -7.52
N ARG A 207 -17.31 -26.61 -8.59
CA ARG A 207 -18.37 -25.62 -8.88
C ARG A 207 -18.80 -24.69 -7.74
N GLY A 208 -18.80 -23.40 -8.06
CA GLY A 208 -19.27 -22.32 -7.20
C GLY A 208 -20.53 -22.65 -6.39
N VAL A 209 -20.46 -22.30 -5.10
CA VAL A 209 -21.60 -22.26 -4.20
C VAL A 209 -21.76 -20.83 -3.70
N PRO A 210 -22.98 -20.24 -3.72
CA PRO A 210 -23.21 -18.92 -3.15
C PRO A 210 -23.01 -18.94 -1.63
N LEU A 211 -22.33 -17.93 -1.10
CA LEU A 211 -21.98 -17.76 0.33
C LEU A 211 -23.15 -17.74 1.33
N GLY A 212 -24.41 -17.85 0.88
CA GLY A 212 -25.62 -17.73 1.72
C GLY A 212 -25.98 -18.94 2.59
N ALA A 213 -25.19 -20.03 2.60
CA ALA A 213 -25.53 -21.27 3.32
C ALA A 213 -24.66 -21.56 4.56
N LEU A 214 -23.74 -20.67 4.93
CA LEU A 214 -22.91 -20.83 6.13
C LEU A 214 -23.72 -20.50 7.40
N ARG A 215 -24.22 -21.53 8.09
CA ARG A 215 -24.69 -21.39 9.47
C ARG A 215 -23.51 -21.27 10.41
N LEU A 216 -22.97 -20.05 10.49
CA LEU A 216 -22.08 -19.66 11.57
C LEU A 216 -22.87 -19.69 12.89
N LYS A 217 -22.35 -20.42 13.89
CA LYS A 217 -22.85 -20.28 15.26
C LYS A 217 -22.57 -18.84 15.70
N ARG A 218 -23.66 -18.08 15.80
CA ARG A 218 -23.76 -16.66 16.13
C ARG A 218 -23.08 -16.37 17.48
N ILE A 219 -21.96 -15.64 17.47
CA ILE A 219 -21.60 -14.77 18.59
C ILE A 219 -22.41 -13.50 18.37
N MET A 220 -23.40 -13.24 19.23
CA MET A 220 -24.26 -12.07 19.12
C MET A 220 -23.51 -10.84 19.61
N ILE A 221 -23.27 -9.87 18.72
CA ILE A 221 -23.19 -8.46 19.08
C ILE A 221 -24.52 -7.87 18.63
N GLU A 222 -25.34 -7.43 19.59
CA GLU A 222 -26.62 -6.79 19.30
C GLU A 222 -26.39 -5.39 18.69
N HIS A 223 -26.70 -5.25 17.42
CA HIS A 223 -27.09 -3.98 16.83
C HIS A 223 -28.47 -4.16 16.19
N GLN A 224 -29.44 -3.39 16.68
CA GLN A 224 -30.78 -3.31 16.10
C GLN A 224 -30.69 -2.66 14.73
N ALA A 225 -30.91 -3.47 13.69
CA ALA A 225 -31.27 -2.98 12.36
C ALA A 225 -32.78 -2.70 12.29
N PRO A 226 -33.24 -1.66 11.57
CA PRO A 226 -34.64 -1.38 11.35
C PRO A 226 -35.32 -2.46 10.46
N THR A 227 -36.62 -2.61 10.64
CA THR A 227 -37.47 -3.68 10.09
C THR A 227 -37.63 -3.65 8.56
N PRO A 228 -37.75 -4.81 7.89
CA PRO A 228 -37.96 -4.90 6.45
C PRO A 228 -39.47 -4.97 6.15
N ASP A 229 -40.08 -3.87 5.73
CA ASP A 229 -41.44 -3.90 5.13
C ASP A 229 -41.73 -2.72 4.18
N GLU A 230 -40.70 -2.08 3.60
CA GLU A 230 -40.90 -1.21 2.44
C GLU A 230 -40.06 -1.72 1.26
N GLU A 231 -40.74 -2.47 0.40
CA GLU A 231 -40.31 -2.79 -0.95
C GLU A 231 -40.14 -1.45 -1.70
N PRO A 232 -38.92 -1.05 -2.13
CA PRO A 232 -38.77 0.16 -2.92
C PRO A 232 -39.53 0.00 -4.24
N PRO A 233 -40.31 1.02 -4.67
CA PRO A 233 -41.17 0.88 -5.84
C PRO A 233 -40.30 0.58 -7.08
N ALA A 234 -40.63 -0.52 -7.76
CA ALA A 234 -40.10 -0.84 -9.06
C ALA A 234 -40.49 0.27 -10.05
N LEU A 235 -39.52 1.08 -10.48
CA LEU A 235 -39.71 2.00 -11.59
C LEU A 235 -39.62 1.23 -12.92
N PRO A 236 -40.52 1.48 -13.88
CA PRO A 236 -40.55 0.72 -15.13
C PRO A 236 -39.26 0.84 -15.94
N LEU A 237 -38.73 -0.31 -16.34
CA LEU A 237 -37.63 -0.52 -17.30
C LEU A 237 -38.05 -0.19 -18.76
N ALA A 238 -38.72 0.95 -18.97
CA ALA A 238 -39.22 1.35 -20.27
C ALA A 238 -39.00 2.84 -20.51
N GLU A 239 -37.79 3.17 -20.98
CA GLU A 239 -37.51 4.17 -22.04
C GLU A 239 -35.99 4.23 -22.24
N LEU A 240 -35.44 3.19 -22.89
CA LEU A 240 -34.11 3.25 -23.49
C LEU A 240 -34.20 4.11 -24.75
N ALA A 241 -34.16 5.43 -24.55
CA ALA A 241 -33.96 6.38 -25.64
C ALA A 241 -32.49 6.34 -26.07
N THR A 242 -32.30 5.88 -27.29
CA THR A 242 -31.09 5.97 -28.11
C THR A 242 -30.82 7.43 -28.48
N GLU A 243 -29.73 8.04 -28.00
CA GLU A 243 -29.01 9.20 -28.57
C GLU A 243 -27.79 9.57 -27.68
N PRO A 244 -26.74 10.26 -28.20
CA PRO A 244 -25.59 10.70 -27.39
C PRO A 244 -26.07 11.62 -26.25
N PRO A 245 -25.40 11.65 -25.07
CA PRO A 245 -25.93 12.38 -23.92
C PRO A 245 -26.01 13.87 -24.21
N SER A 246 -27.23 14.37 -24.48
CA SER A 246 -27.58 15.78 -24.68
C SER A 246 -27.93 16.49 -23.36
N GLY A 247 -27.38 16.00 -22.24
CA GLY A 247 -27.54 16.58 -20.92
C GLY A 247 -26.37 17.50 -20.53
N PRO A 248 -26.54 18.36 -19.50
CA PRO A 248 -25.45 19.15 -18.95
C PRO A 248 -24.28 18.25 -18.51
N PRO A 249 -23.01 18.64 -18.78
CA PRO A 249 -21.85 17.84 -18.44
C PRO A 249 -21.75 17.62 -16.92
N LEU A 250 -21.35 16.41 -16.53
CA LEU A 250 -21.19 16.00 -15.13
C LEU A 250 -19.74 16.23 -14.69
N ALA A 251 -19.54 16.97 -13.61
CA ALA A 251 -18.27 17.00 -12.88
C ALA A 251 -18.38 16.19 -11.59
N VAL A 252 -17.28 15.55 -11.21
CA VAL A 252 -17.09 14.99 -9.86
C VAL A 252 -16.02 15.80 -9.15
N VAL A 253 -16.32 16.27 -7.94
CA VAL A 253 -15.38 17.00 -7.08
C VAL A 253 -15.10 16.16 -5.83
N VAL A 254 -13.83 15.86 -5.62
CA VAL A 254 -13.35 15.06 -4.49
C VAL A 254 -12.34 15.86 -3.70
N ASP A 255 -12.70 16.26 -2.49
CA ASP A 255 -11.84 17.03 -1.58
C ASP A 255 -12.33 16.81 -0.15
N ASP A 256 -11.42 16.55 0.79
CA ASP A 256 -11.76 16.34 2.20
C ASP A 256 -12.13 17.66 2.89
N ASP A 257 -11.61 18.79 2.41
CA ASP A 257 -11.95 20.12 2.88
C ASP A 257 -13.36 20.54 2.40
N PRO A 258 -14.35 20.67 3.30
CA PRO A 258 -15.72 20.99 2.94
C PRO A 258 -15.87 22.40 2.34
N ASP A 259 -14.99 23.34 2.69
CA ASP A 259 -15.05 24.70 2.16
C ASP A 259 -14.55 24.74 0.71
N ILE A 260 -13.46 24.02 0.41
CA ILE A 260 -12.93 23.89 -0.95
C ILE A 260 -13.94 23.14 -1.83
N ARG A 261 -14.47 22.01 -1.35
CA ARG A 261 -15.48 21.24 -2.08
C ARG A 261 -16.71 22.08 -2.40
N LYS A 262 -17.26 22.80 -1.40
CA LYS A 262 -18.40 23.70 -1.59
C LYS A 262 -18.11 24.84 -2.56
N LEU A 263 -16.91 25.44 -2.48
CA LEU A 263 -16.47 26.51 -3.39
C LEU A 263 -16.46 26.03 -4.84
N LEU A 264 -15.81 24.90 -5.12
CA LEU A 264 -15.69 24.32 -6.46
C LEU A 264 -17.06 23.87 -6.98
N THR A 265 -17.84 23.15 -6.17
CA THR A 265 -19.18 22.68 -6.55
C THR A 265 -20.10 23.85 -6.90
N THR A 266 -20.15 24.89 -6.06
CA THR A 266 -21.02 26.06 -6.31
C THR A 266 -20.63 26.77 -7.61
N ALA A 267 -19.32 26.91 -7.85
CA ALA A 267 -18.80 27.55 -9.05
C ALA A 267 -19.13 26.76 -10.33
N LEU A 268 -18.93 25.43 -10.31
CA LEU A 268 -19.19 24.57 -11.47
C LEU A 268 -20.70 24.42 -11.74
N ARG A 269 -21.54 24.35 -10.70
CA ARG A 269 -23.01 24.37 -10.88
C ARG A 269 -23.49 25.69 -11.51
N HIS A 270 -22.91 26.82 -11.10
CA HIS A 270 -23.19 28.12 -11.74
C HIS A 270 -22.80 28.14 -13.22
N ASP A 271 -21.80 27.35 -13.62
CA ASP A 271 -21.34 27.23 -15.01
C ASP A 271 -22.17 26.23 -15.84
N GLY A 272 -23.26 25.70 -15.26
CA GLY A 272 -24.22 24.83 -15.94
C GLY A 272 -23.86 23.35 -15.89
N LEU A 273 -22.88 22.95 -15.07
CA LEU A 273 -22.53 21.55 -14.86
C LEU A 273 -23.44 20.91 -13.79
N VAL A 274 -23.72 19.62 -13.93
CA VAL A 274 -24.16 18.80 -12.80
C VAL A 274 -22.90 18.45 -12.00
N VAL A 275 -22.97 18.50 -10.67
CA VAL A 275 -21.82 18.21 -9.81
C VAL A 275 -22.19 17.21 -8.74
N GLU A 276 -21.47 16.10 -8.73
CA GLU A 276 -21.45 15.09 -7.66
C GLU A 276 -20.19 15.29 -6.81
N GLU A 277 -20.28 14.94 -5.52
CA GLU A 277 -19.29 15.31 -4.51
C GLU A 277 -18.89 14.07 -3.71
N ALA A 278 -17.60 13.97 -3.36
CA ALA A 278 -17.08 12.98 -2.42
C ALA A 278 -16.07 13.64 -1.47
N ALA A 279 -16.01 13.18 -0.21
CA ALA A 279 -15.09 13.70 0.79
C ALA A 279 -13.86 12.82 1.00
N ALA A 280 -13.87 11.59 0.49
CA ALA A 280 -12.80 10.61 0.65
C ALA A 280 -12.58 9.79 -0.62
N GLY A 281 -11.43 9.12 -0.70
CA GLY A 281 -11.04 8.36 -1.90
C GLY A 281 -11.93 7.13 -2.16
N ASP A 282 -12.37 6.45 -1.10
CA ASP A 282 -13.32 5.33 -1.16
C ASP A 282 -14.71 5.76 -1.65
N GLU A 283 -15.22 6.90 -1.16
CA GLU A 283 -16.46 7.52 -1.66
C GLU A 283 -16.33 7.88 -3.15
N ALA A 284 -15.20 8.45 -3.55
CA ALA A 284 -14.94 8.79 -4.95
C ALA A 284 -14.93 7.56 -5.85
N ILE A 285 -14.31 6.46 -5.42
CA ILE A 285 -14.31 5.19 -6.14
C ILE A 285 -15.74 4.65 -6.29
N ALA A 286 -16.51 4.61 -5.19
CA ALA A 286 -17.89 4.15 -5.20
C ALA A 286 -18.77 4.97 -6.15
N LEU A 287 -18.56 6.30 -6.19
CA LEU A 287 -19.22 7.21 -7.10
C LEU A 287 -18.83 6.94 -8.56
N LEU A 288 -17.54 6.85 -8.86
CA LEU A 288 -17.01 6.64 -10.22
C LEU A 288 -17.37 5.29 -10.83
N ARG A 289 -17.70 4.28 -10.01
CA ARG A 289 -18.29 3.02 -10.51
C ARG A 289 -19.69 3.25 -11.11
N ARG A 290 -20.47 4.17 -10.55
CA ARG A 290 -21.87 4.43 -10.94
C ARG A 290 -22.03 5.52 -11.99
N VAL A 291 -21.16 6.51 -11.99
CA VAL A 291 -21.26 7.67 -12.88
C VAL A 291 -20.13 7.72 -13.91
N ARG A 292 -20.33 8.47 -14.98
CA ARG A 292 -19.30 8.75 -16.00
C ARG A 292 -19.16 10.27 -16.13
N PRO A 293 -18.29 10.89 -15.32
CA PRO A 293 -18.11 12.33 -15.37
C PRO A 293 -17.38 12.75 -16.65
N SER A 294 -17.64 13.97 -17.08
CA SER A 294 -16.89 14.66 -18.13
C SER A 294 -15.57 15.24 -17.60
N VAL A 295 -15.45 15.44 -16.29
CA VAL A 295 -14.23 15.89 -15.61
C VAL A 295 -14.23 15.45 -14.14
N LEU A 296 -13.06 15.06 -13.62
CA LEU A 296 -12.83 14.76 -12.21
C LEU A 296 -11.86 15.79 -11.62
N LEU A 297 -12.29 16.52 -10.59
CA LEU A 297 -11.42 17.34 -9.76
C LEU A 297 -11.10 16.52 -8.51
N LEU A 298 -9.82 16.23 -8.30
CA LEU A 298 -9.38 15.26 -7.30
C LEU A 298 -8.29 15.85 -6.42
N ASP A 299 -8.56 15.96 -5.12
CA ASP A 299 -7.53 16.30 -4.16
C ASP A 299 -6.51 15.17 -4.02
N ALA A 300 -5.25 15.53 -3.82
CA ALA A 300 -4.16 14.58 -3.64
C ALA A 300 -4.17 13.90 -2.25
N ASN A 301 -4.52 14.65 -1.20
CA ASN A 301 -4.38 14.26 0.21
C ASN A 301 -5.73 13.84 0.80
N LEU A 302 -6.34 12.82 0.20
CA LEU A 302 -7.58 12.26 0.73
C LEU A 302 -7.33 11.29 1.89
N PRO A 303 -8.25 11.21 2.87
CA PRO A 303 -8.24 10.16 3.88
C PRO A 303 -8.56 8.79 3.26
N GLY A 304 -7.99 7.74 3.84
CA GLY A 304 -8.16 6.37 3.35
C GLY A 304 -7.32 6.12 2.10
N VAL A 305 -7.92 6.27 0.92
CA VAL A 305 -7.26 6.07 -0.37
C VAL A 305 -6.75 7.41 -0.90
N HIS A 306 -5.44 7.51 -1.15
CA HIS A 306 -4.85 8.73 -1.67
C HIS A 306 -5.31 9.05 -3.09
N GLY A 307 -5.48 10.35 -3.42
CA GLY A 307 -5.99 10.76 -4.73
C GLY A 307 -5.08 10.36 -5.89
N PHE A 308 -3.76 10.27 -5.67
CA PHE A 308 -2.84 9.77 -6.69
C PHE A 308 -3.04 8.29 -7.04
N GLU A 309 -3.46 7.48 -6.06
CA GLU A 309 -3.77 6.07 -6.28
C GLU A 309 -5.05 5.93 -7.09
N VAL A 310 -6.08 6.72 -6.76
CA VAL A 310 -7.32 6.80 -7.54
C VAL A 310 -7.02 7.24 -8.98
N CYS A 311 -6.21 8.29 -9.17
CA CYS A 311 -5.81 8.76 -10.49
C CYS A 311 -5.09 7.67 -11.29
N ALA A 312 -4.09 7.03 -10.70
CA ALA A 312 -3.31 5.98 -11.36
C ALA A 312 -4.19 4.79 -11.76
N ALA A 313 -5.11 4.36 -10.89
CA ALA A 313 -6.06 3.28 -11.17
C ALA A 313 -6.98 3.63 -12.36
N LEU A 314 -7.55 4.84 -12.36
CA LEU A 314 -8.40 5.31 -13.47
C LEU A 314 -7.63 5.40 -14.79
N LYS A 315 -6.37 5.87 -14.75
CA LYS A 315 -5.55 6.03 -15.95
C LYS A 315 -5.03 4.72 -16.53
N GLN A 316 -4.94 3.68 -15.71
CA GLN A 316 -4.62 2.32 -16.16
C GLN A 316 -5.86 1.58 -16.70
N SER A 317 -7.07 2.06 -16.39
CA SER A 317 -8.29 1.41 -16.85
C SER A 317 -8.58 1.66 -18.33
N ASP A 318 -8.92 0.62 -19.09
CA ASP A 318 -9.45 0.72 -20.46
C ASP A 318 -10.72 1.58 -20.54
N VAL A 319 -11.51 1.60 -19.46
CA VAL A 319 -12.79 2.33 -19.39
C VAL A 319 -12.57 3.79 -19.03
N HIS A 320 -11.68 4.05 -18.07
CA HIS A 320 -11.55 5.36 -17.43
C HIS A 320 -10.33 6.18 -17.88
N ARG A 321 -9.38 5.63 -18.63
CA ARG A 321 -8.14 6.34 -19.02
C ARG A 321 -8.36 7.68 -19.72
N HIS A 322 -9.49 7.79 -20.41
CA HIS A 322 -9.88 8.98 -21.15
C HIS A 322 -10.52 10.08 -20.31
N LEU A 323 -10.95 9.77 -19.08
CA LEU A 323 -11.53 10.73 -18.16
C LEU A 323 -10.49 11.85 -17.87
N PRO A 324 -10.82 13.12 -18.12
CA PRO A 324 -9.98 14.24 -17.73
C PRO A 324 -9.92 14.35 -16.19
N ILE A 325 -8.72 14.23 -15.62
CA ILE A 325 -8.46 14.34 -14.19
C ILE A 325 -7.64 15.61 -13.93
N VAL A 326 -8.19 16.49 -13.11
CA VAL A 326 -7.55 17.70 -12.59
C VAL A 326 -7.15 17.42 -11.14
N MET A 327 -5.85 17.19 -10.91
CA MET A 327 -5.32 17.03 -9.56
C MET A 327 -5.24 18.40 -8.88
N ILE A 328 -5.74 18.50 -7.65
CA ILE A 328 -5.67 19.70 -6.81
C ILE A 328 -4.83 19.36 -5.58
N SER A 329 -3.86 20.19 -5.20
CA SER A 329 -3.01 19.87 -4.03
C SER A 329 -2.29 21.06 -3.43
N ALA A 330 -2.15 21.06 -2.10
CA ALA A 330 -1.43 22.08 -1.32
C ALA A 330 0.09 21.94 -1.28
N VAL A 331 0.65 20.85 -1.81
CA VAL A 331 2.04 20.49 -1.49
C VAL A 331 3.06 21.04 -2.53
N TYR A 332 2.62 21.64 -3.65
CA TYR A 332 3.43 21.70 -4.89
C TYR A 332 3.96 23.06 -5.34
N ARG A 333 5.13 23.46 -4.86
CA ARG A 333 5.88 24.59 -5.47
C ARG A 333 6.66 24.14 -6.72
N GLY A 334 6.13 24.38 -7.93
CA GLY A 334 6.94 24.43 -9.17
C GLY A 334 6.48 23.56 -10.36
N TRP A 335 6.63 24.10 -11.58
CA TRP A 335 5.95 23.64 -12.80
C TRP A 335 6.68 22.46 -13.49
N MET A 336 7.98 22.27 -13.21
CA MET A 336 8.77 21.13 -13.72
C MET A 336 8.42 19.80 -13.04
N LYS A 337 7.98 19.81 -11.77
CA LYS A 337 7.57 18.62 -11.01
C LYS A 337 6.17 18.11 -11.37
N ALA A 338 5.28 19.01 -11.80
CA ALA A 338 3.95 18.63 -12.29
C ALA A 338 4.05 17.69 -13.51
N ARG A 339 4.99 17.96 -14.43
CA ARG A 339 5.20 17.15 -15.64
C ARG A 339 5.72 15.73 -15.35
N GLU A 340 6.58 15.58 -14.35
CA GLU A 340 7.11 14.29 -13.92
C GLU A 340 6.01 13.41 -13.27
N ILE A 341 5.06 14.01 -12.55
CA ILE A 341 3.91 13.32 -11.96
C ILE A 341 2.82 13.02 -13.00
N GLN A 342 2.64 13.87 -14.01
CA GLN A 342 1.82 13.52 -15.18
C GLN A 342 2.37 12.27 -15.88
N GLU A 343 3.69 12.14 -15.98
CA GLU A 343 4.34 10.97 -16.57
C GLU A 343 4.21 9.71 -15.69
N VAL A 344 4.19 9.84 -14.35
CA VAL A 344 4.11 8.69 -13.42
C VAL A 344 2.67 8.24 -13.10
N HIS A 345 1.73 9.16 -12.90
CA HIS A 345 0.35 8.86 -12.48
C HIS A 345 -0.71 9.11 -13.56
N GLY A 346 -0.35 9.72 -14.69
CA GLY A 346 -1.23 9.93 -15.84
C GLY A 346 -2.26 11.06 -15.69
N ALA A 347 -2.15 11.93 -14.67
CA ALA A 347 -3.04 13.07 -14.51
C ALA A 347 -2.98 14.03 -15.71
N ASP A 348 -4.11 14.55 -16.18
CA ASP A 348 -4.13 15.42 -17.36
C ASP A 348 -3.79 16.87 -17.01
N PHE A 349 -4.13 17.31 -15.79
CA PHE A 349 -3.91 18.67 -15.32
C PHE A 349 -3.60 18.73 -13.83
N PHE A 350 -2.95 19.83 -13.44
CA PHE A 350 -2.55 20.07 -12.07
C PHE A 350 -2.89 21.50 -11.63
N VAL A 351 -3.39 21.64 -10.40
CA VAL A 351 -3.74 22.92 -9.75
C VAL A 351 -3.15 22.94 -8.34
N GLU A 352 -2.29 23.92 -8.05
CA GLU A 352 -1.70 24.13 -6.72
C GLU A 352 -2.68 24.90 -5.81
N LYS A 353 -2.87 24.46 -4.56
CA LYS A 353 -3.56 25.23 -3.51
C LYS A 353 -2.53 26.17 -2.83
N PRO A 354 -2.88 27.44 -2.56
CA PRO A 354 -4.15 28.09 -2.88
C PRO A 354 -4.26 28.43 -4.37
N PHE A 355 -5.44 28.24 -4.94
CA PHE A 355 -5.72 28.50 -6.35
C PHE A 355 -6.69 29.66 -6.56
N GLU A 356 -6.61 30.27 -7.73
CA GLU A 356 -7.65 31.20 -8.19
C GLU A 356 -8.84 30.42 -8.75
N LEU A 357 -10.04 30.61 -8.19
CA LEU A 357 -11.26 29.92 -8.66
C LEU A 357 -11.53 30.14 -10.15
N GLN A 358 -11.22 31.33 -10.67
CA GLN A 358 -11.38 31.66 -12.08
C GLN A 358 -10.46 30.84 -12.99
N TYR A 359 -9.27 30.46 -12.51
CA TYR A 359 -8.36 29.59 -13.25
C TYR A 359 -8.96 28.19 -13.39
N VAL A 360 -9.45 27.60 -12.30
CA VAL A 360 -10.07 26.27 -12.31
C VAL A 360 -11.29 26.22 -13.21
N ARG A 361 -12.17 27.24 -13.16
CA ARG A 361 -13.35 27.34 -14.03
C ARG A 361 -12.99 27.38 -15.51
N ARG A 362 -11.99 28.19 -15.89
CA ARG A 362 -11.50 28.26 -17.29
C ARG A 362 -10.92 26.93 -17.74
N LEU A 363 -10.11 26.30 -16.89
CA LEU A 363 -9.52 24.99 -17.17
C LEU A 363 -10.60 23.94 -17.44
N VAL A 364 -11.61 23.85 -16.57
CA VAL A 364 -12.74 22.93 -16.77
C VAL A 364 -13.50 23.25 -18.05
N ALA A 365 -13.80 24.53 -18.33
CA ALA A 365 -14.46 24.91 -19.56
C ALA A 365 -13.66 24.53 -20.82
N ASP A 366 -12.33 24.62 -20.77
CA ASP A 366 -11.46 24.24 -21.89
C ASP A 366 -11.34 22.73 -22.07
N ILE A 367 -11.39 21.96 -20.97
CA ILE A 367 -11.50 20.49 -21.00
C ILE A 367 -12.79 20.07 -21.70
N LEU A 368 -13.93 20.65 -21.30
CA LEU A 368 -15.25 20.30 -21.83
C LEU A 368 -15.46 20.65 -23.31
N LYS A 369 -14.64 21.54 -23.88
CA LYS A 369 -14.66 21.84 -25.32
C LYS A 369 -14.02 20.74 -26.17
N ARG A 370 -13.23 19.84 -25.56
CA ARG A 370 -12.60 18.73 -26.28
C ARG A 370 -13.63 17.62 -26.45
N GLU A 371 -13.76 17.08 -27.66
CA GLU A 371 -14.57 15.88 -27.85
C GLU A 371 -13.97 14.73 -27.04
N PRO A 372 -14.72 14.14 -26.08
CA PRO A 372 -14.23 12.99 -25.36
C PRO A 372 -14.11 11.82 -26.34
N PRO A 373 -13.01 11.05 -26.31
CA PRO A 373 -12.94 9.81 -27.08
C PRO A 373 -14.07 8.88 -26.62
N ALA A 374 -14.58 8.06 -27.54
CA ALA A 374 -15.68 7.16 -27.25
C ALA A 374 -15.31 6.16 -26.14
N SER A 375 -15.82 6.38 -24.93
CA SER A 375 -15.73 5.39 -23.86
C SER A 375 -16.72 4.25 -24.11
N PRO A 376 -16.34 3.00 -23.79
CA PRO A 376 -17.27 1.87 -23.90
C PRO A 376 -18.47 2.08 -22.97
N THR A 377 -19.67 1.70 -23.43
CA THR A 377 -20.90 1.81 -22.62
C THR A 377 -20.82 0.86 -21.42
N PRO A 378 -21.50 1.16 -20.29
CA PRO A 378 -21.54 0.25 -19.14
C PRO A 378 -21.99 -1.18 -19.51
N ALA A 379 -22.94 -1.31 -20.44
CA ALA A 379 -23.38 -2.61 -20.94
C ALA A 379 -22.26 -3.37 -21.69
N ALA A 380 -21.51 -2.69 -22.56
CA ALA A 380 -20.39 -3.29 -23.29
C ALA A 380 -19.23 -3.68 -22.35
N VAL A 381 -18.98 -2.89 -21.30
CA VAL A 381 -18.00 -3.24 -20.26
C VAL A 381 -18.45 -4.48 -19.48
N ALA A 382 -19.73 -4.55 -19.08
CA ALA A 382 -20.27 -5.69 -18.36
C ALA A 382 -20.20 -6.99 -19.19
N GLU A 383 -20.53 -6.93 -20.48
CA GLU A 383 -20.43 -8.07 -21.40
C GLU A 383 -18.97 -8.57 -21.52
N ARG A 384 -18.00 -7.65 -21.66
CA ARG A 384 -16.58 -8.01 -21.71
C ARG A 384 -16.08 -8.61 -20.41
N LEU A 385 -16.47 -8.04 -19.27
CA LEU A 385 -16.11 -8.56 -17.94
C LEU A 385 -16.63 -9.98 -17.74
N GLU A 386 -17.84 -10.28 -18.20
CA GLU A 386 -18.42 -11.62 -18.11
C GLU A 386 -17.60 -12.64 -18.91
N VAL A 387 -17.21 -12.29 -20.15
CA VAL A 387 -16.36 -13.16 -20.99
C VAL A 387 -15.00 -13.42 -20.33
N ILE A 388 -14.36 -12.39 -19.78
CA ILE A 388 -13.07 -12.53 -19.09
C ILE A 388 -13.19 -13.40 -17.85
N ARG A 389 -14.25 -13.20 -17.04
CA ARG A 389 -14.48 -14.01 -15.83
C ARG A 389 -14.72 -15.48 -16.17
N GLN A 390 -15.45 -15.78 -17.25
CA GLN A 390 -15.63 -17.16 -17.73
C GLN A 390 -14.30 -17.79 -18.18
N SER A 391 -13.45 -17.03 -18.89
CA SER A 391 -12.09 -17.48 -19.25
C SER A 391 -11.25 -17.77 -18.02
N TYR A 392 -11.25 -16.85 -17.05
CA TYR A 392 -10.57 -17.01 -15.76
C TYR A 392 -11.02 -18.28 -15.05
N GLU A 393 -12.34 -18.50 -14.91
CA GLU A 393 -12.89 -19.68 -14.24
C GLU A 393 -12.44 -20.98 -14.92
N SER A 394 -12.40 -21.01 -16.25
CA SER A 394 -11.89 -22.15 -17.01
C SER A 394 -10.39 -22.38 -16.77
N ASN A 395 -9.57 -21.35 -16.93
CA ASN A 395 -8.11 -21.45 -16.76
C ASN A 395 -7.72 -21.81 -15.32
N ALA A 396 -8.45 -21.27 -14.33
CA ALA A 396 -8.25 -21.60 -12.92
C ALA A 396 -8.65 -23.06 -12.63
N ALA A 397 -9.75 -23.55 -13.20
CA ALA A 397 -10.18 -24.94 -13.05
C ALA A 397 -9.16 -25.93 -13.66
N ASP A 398 -8.52 -25.54 -14.76
CA ASP A 398 -7.48 -26.33 -15.42
C ASP A 398 -6.09 -26.19 -14.77
N GLY A 399 -5.96 -25.38 -13.71
CA GLY A 399 -4.69 -25.16 -13.00
C GLY A 399 -3.67 -24.35 -13.80
N LEU A 400 -4.10 -23.63 -14.84
CA LEU A 400 -3.25 -22.82 -15.72
C LEU A 400 -2.97 -21.45 -15.09
N LEU A 401 -2.14 -21.43 -14.03
CA LEU A 401 -1.90 -20.25 -13.19
C LEU A 401 -1.53 -18.99 -13.97
N LEU A 402 -0.67 -19.11 -14.99
CA LEU A 402 -0.23 -17.97 -15.80
C LEU A 402 -1.37 -17.40 -16.66
N ALA A 403 -2.20 -18.26 -17.25
CA ALA A 403 -3.34 -17.85 -18.05
C ALA A 403 -4.44 -17.25 -17.19
N ALA A 404 -4.73 -17.86 -16.04
CA ALA A 404 -5.67 -17.32 -15.05
C ALA A 404 -5.22 -15.95 -14.53
N ALA A 405 -3.92 -15.76 -14.27
CA ALA A 405 -3.38 -14.46 -13.85
C ALA A 405 -3.55 -13.40 -14.95
N ALA A 406 -3.30 -13.76 -16.21
CA ALA A 406 -3.51 -12.86 -17.33
C ALA A 406 -4.99 -12.44 -17.50
N ASP A 407 -5.93 -13.37 -17.30
CA ASP A 407 -7.37 -13.06 -17.32
C ASP A 407 -7.77 -12.10 -16.18
N VAL A 408 -7.23 -12.31 -14.97
CA VAL A 408 -7.46 -11.39 -13.84
C VAL A 408 -6.82 -10.02 -14.10
N ASP A 409 -5.64 -9.96 -14.72
CA ASP A 409 -5.02 -8.69 -15.10
C ASP A 409 -5.89 -7.93 -16.14
N LEU A 410 -6.50 -8.64 -17.10
CA LEU A 410 -7.46 -8.05 -18.05
C LEU A 410 -8.75 -7.58 -17.37
N TRP A 411 -9.25 -8.35 -16.39
CA TRP A 411 -10.39 -7.95 -15.57
C TRP A 411 -10.09 -6.64 -14.83
N LEU A 412 -8.95 -6.55 -14.16
CA LEU A 412 -8.53 -5.35 -13.41
C LEU A 412 -8.21 -4.16 -14.33
N GLN A 413 -7.90 -4.38 -15.61
CA GLN A 413 -7.83 -3.30 -16.59
C GLN A 413 -9.21 -2.73 -16.94
N LEU A 414 -10.27 -3.54 -16.90
CA LEU A 414 -11.64 -3.06 -17.11
C LEU A 414 -12.21 -2.43 -15.84
N ASP A 415 -12.03 -3.07 -14.69
CA ASP A 415 -12.47 -2.59 -13.39
C ASP A 415 -11.33 -2.66 -12.36
N PRO A 416 -10.49 -1.61 -12.26
CA PRO A 416 -9.33 -1.59 -11.37
C PRO A 416 -9.73 -1.51 -9.89
N PHE A 417 -11.01 -1.27 -9.60
CA PHE A 417 -11.50 -1.19 -8.25
C PHE A 417 -12.11 -2.51 -7.80
N ASP A 418 -12.21 -3.56 -8.63
CA ASP A 418 -12.88 -4.79 -8.22
C ASP A 418 -12.08 -5.54 -7.14
N GLY A 419 -12.53 -5.45 -5.89
CA GLY A 419 -11.87 -6.10 -4.74
C GLY A 419 -11.79 -7.62 -4.90
N ARG A 420 -12.77 -8.24 -5.56
CA ARG A 420 -12.73 -9.68 -5.87
C ARG A 420 -11.66 -10.00 -6.91
N GLY A 421 -11.50 -9.18 -7.94
CA GLY A 421 -10.44 -9.34 -8.92
C GLY A 421 -9.06 -9.31 -8.25
N TRP A 422 -8.85 -8.35 -7.35
CA TRP A 422 -7.61 -8.26 -6.56
C TRP A 422 -7.39 -9.44 -5.62
N LEU A 423 -8.45 -9.95 -4.97
CA LEU A 423 -8.37 -11.16 -4.15
C LEU A 423 -7.87 -12.36 -4.98
N GLU A 424 -8.46 -12.60 -6.15
CA GLU A 424 -8.05 -13.72 -7.01
C GLU A 424 -6.64 -13.53 -7.55
N ARG A 425 -6.23 -12.29 -7.86
CA ARG A 425 -4.85 -11.99 -8.24
C ARG A 425 -3.86 -12.34 -7.14
N GLY A 426 -4.22 -12.04 -5.89
CA GLY A 426 -3.46 -12.41 -4.69
C GLY A 426 -3.37 -13.92 -4.51
N ASN A 427 -4.48 -14.64 -4.68
CA ASN A 427 -4.53 -16.10 -4.58
C ASN A 427 -3.61 -16.79 -5.59
N LEU A 428 -3.64 -16.33 -6.85
CA LEU A 428 -2.78 -16.85 -7.91
C LEU A 428 -1.30 -16.56 -7.63
N ALA A 429 -0.99 -15.36 -7.13
CA ALA A 429 0.37 -14.99 -6.75
C ALA A 429 0.89 -15.83 -5.57
N MET A 430 0.04 -16.10 -4.57
CA MET A 430 0.38 -17.01 -3.45
C MET A 430 0.71 -18.42 -3.96
N GLN A 431 -0.08 -18.97 -4.88
CA GLN A 431 0.19 -20.28 -5.47
C GLN A 431 1.48 -20.30 -6.29
N ALA A 432 1.80 -19.20 -6.97
CA ALA A 432 3.04 -19.01 -7.70
C ALA A 432 4.25 -18.66 -6.80
N GLN A 433 4.06 -18.54 -5.48
CA GLN A 433 5.07 -18.12 -4.50
C GLN A 433 5.64 -16.71 -4.76
N ASP A 434 4.87 -15.85 -5.43
CA ASP A 434 5.18 -14.44 -5.63
C ASP A 434 4.55 -13.60 -4.51
N TRP A 435 5.21 -13.62 -3.35
CA TRP A 435 4.69 -13.02 -2.12
C TRP A 435 4.52 -11.51 -2.19
N ALA A 436 5.37 -10.82 -2.97
CA ALA A 436 5.31 -9.36 -3.11
C ALA A 436 4.06 -8.94 -3.91
N VAL A 437 3.77 -9.65 -5.00
CA VAL A 437 2.55 -9.44 -5.78
C VAL A 437 1.32 -9.84 -4.98
N ALA A 438 1.39 -10.96 -4.23
CA ALA A 438 0.31 -11.39 -3.36
C ALA A 438 -0.04 -10.35 -2.29
N MET A 439 0.96 -9.82 -1.57
CA MET A 439 0.78 -8.76 -0.57
C MET A 439 0.08 -7.55 -1.19
N THR A 440 0.59 -7.04 -2.32
CA THR A 440 0.04 -5.85 -2.99
C THR A 440 -1.40 -6.08 -3.44
N ALA A 441 -1.70 -7.25 -4.00
CA ALA A 441 -3.04 -7.60 -4.45
C ALA A 441 -4.02 -7.75 -3.27
N TYR A 442 -3.62 -8.36 -2.16
CA TYR A 442 -4.49 -8.44 -0.98
C TYR A 442 -4.67 -7.09 -0.27
N GLU A 443 -3.65 -6.22 -0.23
CA GLU A 443 -3.80 -4.83 0.22
C GLU A 443 -4.88 -4.12 -0.61
N ALA A 444 -4.80 -4.22 -1.95
CA ALA A 444 -5.80 -3.64 -2.85
C ALA A 444 -7.20 -4.26 -2.63
N ALA A 445 -7.30 -5.58 -2.46
CA ALA A 445 -8.57 -6.25 -2.18
C ALA A 445 -9.22 -5.76 -0.88
N VAL A 446 -8.45 -5.61 0.19
CA VAL A 446 -8.91 -5.07 1.48
C VAL A 446 -9.35 -3.62 1.35
N ILE A 447 -8.61 -2.80 0.60
CA ILE A 447 -8.95 -1.39 0.37
C ILE A 447 -10.26 -1.26 -0.40
N TYR A 448 -10.41 -2.01 -1.49
CA TYR A 448 -11.54 -1.83 -2.40
C TYR A 448 -12.80 -2.62 -2.01
N ASP A 449 -12.65 -3.66 -1.18
CA ASP A 449 -13.75 -4.39 -0.55
C ASP A 449 -13.34 -4.94 0.82
N PRO A 450 -13.48 -4.12 1.89
CA PRO A 450 -13.17 -4.51 3.26
C PRO A 450 -14.03 -5.67 3.79
N SER A 451 -15.10 -6.06 3.09
CA SER A 451 -15.94 -7.21 3.50
C SER A 451 -15.30 -8.56 3.16
N LEU A 452 -14.26 -8.57 2.31
CA LEU A 452 -13.50 -9.76 1.94
C LEU A 452 -12.54 -10.18 3.07
N VAL A 453 -13.09 -10.77 4.13
CA VAL A 453 -12.30 -11.26 5.28
C VAL A 453 -11.15 -12.20 4.86
N VAL A 454 -11.34 -12.97 3.78
CA VAL A 454 -10.31 -13.87 3.23
C VAL A 454 -9.09 -13.10 2.71
N ALA A 455 -9.26 -11.86 2.22
CA ALA A 455 -8.14 -11.02 1.78
C ALA A 455 -7.24 -10.62 2.95
N PHE A 456 -7.79 -10.37 4.14
CA PHE A 456 -6.99 -10.10 5.35
C PHE A 456 -6.13 -11.29 5.73
N VAL A 457 -6.68 -12.51 5.69
CA VAL A 457 -5.92 -13.74 5.96
C VAL A 457 -4.80 -13.92 4.94
N GLY A 458 -5.10 -13.75 3.65
CA GLY A 458 -4.09 -13.80 2.58
C GLY A 458 -3.00 -12.76 2.75
N LEU A 459 -3.36 -11.52 3.12
CA LEU A 459 -2.42 -10.43 3.41
C LEU A 459 -1.51 -10.78 4.59
N ALA A 460 -2.07 -11.26 5.70
CA ALA A 460 -1.30 -11.68 6.86
C ALA A 460 -0.29 -12.79 6.50
N MET A 461 -0.71 -13.79 5.73
CA MET A 461 0.16 -14.86 5.26
C MET A 461 1.29 -14.34 4.34
N ALA A 462 0.96 -13.47 3.38
CA ALA A 462 1.96 -12.88 2.48
C ALA A 462 2.98 -12.02 3.25
N LEU A 463 2.50 -11.22 4.21
CA LEU A 463 3.35 -10.42 5.10
C LEU A 463 4.27 -11.30 5.95
N GLU A 464 3.77 -12.41 6.50
CA GLU A 464 4.58 -13.35 7.28
C GLU A 464 5.67 -14.03 6.43
N GLN A 465 5.35 -14.46 5.20
CA GLN A 465 6.34 -15.02 4.26
C GLN A 465 7.42 -14.00 3.88
N LEU A 466 7.07 -12.72 3.80
CA LEU A 466 8.00 -11.62 3.60
C LEU A 466 8.75 -11.21 4.88
N GLY A 467 8.43 -11.80 6.03
CA GLY A 467 9.07 -11.55 7.32
C GLY A 467 8.49 -10.39 8.14
N PHE A 468 7.37 -9.80 7.73
CA PHE A 468 6.65 -8.71 8.42
C PHE A 468 5.67 -9.25 9.49
N VAL A 469 6.17 -10.07 10.41
CA VAL A 469 5.40 -10.77 11.46
C VAL A 469 4.55 -9.84 12.33
N ARG A 470 5.03 -8.65 12.70
CA ARG A 470 4.22 -7.71 13.52
C ARG A 470 3.03 -7.15 12.76
N ARG A 471 3.26 -6.78 11.49
CA ARG A 471 2.21 -6.27 10.61
C ARG A 471 1.20 -7.37 10.30
N ALA A 472 1.67 -8.60 10.07
CA ALA A 472 0.84 -9.77 9.87
C ALA A 472 -0.08 -10.10 11.06
N ARG A 473 0.34 -9.82 12.30
CA ARG A 473 -0.51 -9.99 13.50
C ARG A 473 -1.53 -8.87 13.71
N HIS A 474 -1.28 -7.70 13.14
CA HIS A 474 -2.15 -6.53 13.29
C HIS A 474 -3.30 -6.55 12.28
N VAL A 475 -3.02 -7.04 11.06
CA VAL A 475 -4.00 -7.46 10.05
C VAL A 475 -4.81 -8.62 10.62
#